data_AF-A0A9W8ZUG7-F1
#
_entry.id   AF-A0A9W8ZUG7-F1
#
_cell.length_a   1.000
_cell.length_b   1.000
_cell.length_c   1.000
_cell.angle_alpha   90.00
_cell.angle_beta   90.00
_cell.angle_gamma   90.00
#
_symmetry.space_group_name_H-M   'P 1'
#
loop_
_entity.id
_entity.type
_entity.pdbx_description
1 polymer ?
#
loop_
_entity_poly.entity_id
_entity_poly.type
_entity_poly.pdbx_seq_one_letter_code
_entity_poly.pdbx_strand_id
1 'polypeptide(L)'
;MTKHSKNNTASSIFSYAEYKKLDYGTKKQRLGNESMRRFDACALCLNRAREPLACVEGHLFCKECVYTDLLIQKRDIKRQKDRLESMKKEAEEEREKAKTAARRRVLNEFEKGQLGLGTHKASIGSGAQTSSEKDADEANPSNSLKRKFSFSSSTVESLALEAEEAALRQIEVEQREALKAKLPDFWLPSLTPTYTGKGDPESVKSLEDVKLHTTCRGGDPKHALTMKSLIPVKFTFEAFNNSTKESDQQAICPSCKKVLSNNTLIYLSKPCAHVTCKTCTETLVKPAKQCVVCDTALKIPDDGKGGKERKNDIIELRREGTGFAGGGLAETSKAGVAFQG
;
A
#
# COMPACT_ATOMS: atom_id res chain seq x y z
N MET A 1 -38.94 19.90 -41.89
CA MET A 1 -37.79 19.91 -40.95
C MET A 1 -38.33 19.93 -39.53
N THR A 2 -38.40 18.78 -38.89
CA THR A 2 -38.75 18.66 -37.47
C THR A 2 -37.68 19.39 -36.65
N LYS A 3 -38.10 20.33 -35.80
CA LYS A 3 -37.21 21.17 -34.99
C LYS A 3 -36.43 20.29 -34.00
N HIS A 4 -35.22 19.89 -34.39
CA HIS A 4 -34.27 19.17 -33.54
C HIS A 4 -33.86 19.96 -32.29
N SER A 5 -34.13 21.28 -32.25
CA SER A 5 -33.82 22.18 -31.14
C SER A 5 -34.71 22.03 -29.90
N LYS A 6 -35.71 21.13 -29.94
CA LYS A 6 -36.59 20.83 -28.80
C LYS A 6 -36.39 19.41 -28.24
N ASN A 7 -35.32 18.73 -28.62
CA ASN A 7 -34.97 17.46 -28.00
C ASN A 7 -34.33 17.74 -26.64
N ASN A 8 -34.71 16.95 -25.62
CA ASN A 8 -34.22 17.04 -24.23
C ASN A 8 -32.69 16.89 -24.07
N THR A 9 -31.96 16.72 -25.18
CA THR A 9 -30.50 16.56 -25.23
C THR A 9 -29.79 17.63 -26.05
N ALA A 10 -30.50 18.67 -26.50
CA ALA A 10 -29.97 19.73 -27.36
C ALA A 10 -29.54 21.00 -26.59
N SER A 11 -29.81 21.09 -25.28
CA SER A 11 -29.34 22.18 -24.43
C SER A 11 -27.93 21.89 -23.89
N SER A 12 -27.11 22.93 -23.75
CA SER A 12 -25.79 22.83 -23.11
C SER A 12 -25.87 22.65 -21.59
N ILE A 13 -27.05 22.88 -21.01
CA ILE A 13 -27.36 22.71 -19.59
C ILE A 13 -28.46 21.66 -19.51
N PHE A 14 -28.16 20.52 -18.89
CA PHE A 14 -29.13 19.47 -18.63
C PHE A 14 -29.72 19.63 -17.24
N SER A 15 -31.03 19.46 -17.12
CA SER A 15 -31.67 19.28 -15.82
C SER A 15 -31.26 17.95 -15.18
N TYR A 16 -31.46 17.79 -13.87
CA TYR A 16 -31.18 16.52 -13.17
C TYR A 16 -31.93 15.33 -13.79
N ALA A 17 -33.18 15.54 -14.21
CA ALA A 17 -33.98 14.49 -14.85
C ALA A 17 -33.46 14.12 -16.24
N GLU A 18 -32.88 15.07 -16.98
CA GLU A 18 -32.23 14.81 -18.26
C GLU A 18 -30.89 14.10 -18.04
N TYR A 19 -30.04 14.58 -17.14
CA TYR A 19 -28.78 13.91 -16.78
C TYR A 19 -28.98 12.44 -16.40
N LYS A 20 -30.06 12.10 -15.70
CA LYS A 20 -30.37 10.73 -15.31
C LYS A 20 -30.80 9.83 -16.49
N LYS A 21 -31.34 10.41 -17.57
CA LYS A 21 -31.74 9.69 -18.81
C LYS A 21 -30.59 9.50 -19.79
N LEU A 22 -29.49 10.24 -19.63
CA LEU A 22 -28.33 10.15 -20.52
C LEU A 22 -27.52 8.91 -20.20
N ASP A 23 -26.92 8.31 -21.23
CA ASP A 23 -26.02 7.16 -21.08
C ASP A 23 -24.55 7.52 -20.89
N TYR A 24 -24.22 8.80 -21.00
CA TYR A 24 -22.88 9.36 -20.84
C TYR A 24 -22.68 10.05 -19.49
N GLY A 25 -21.43 10.29 -19.12
CA GLY A 25 -21.04 10.92 -17.87
C GLY A 25 -21.05 10.00 -16.65
N THR A 26 -20.82 10.58 -15.46
CA THR A 26 -20.80 9.84 -14.19
C THR A 26 -22.22 9.59 -13.70
N LYS A 27 -22.66 8.32 -13.68
CA LYS A 27 -23.97 7.93 -13.13
C LYS A 27 -23.83 7.59 -11.66
N LYS A 28 -24.68 8.19 -10.81
CA LYS A 28 -24.78 7.86 -9.39
C LYS A 28 -26.14 7.22 -9.13
N GLN A 29 -26.15 6.07 -8.46
CA GLN A 29 -27.38 5.38 -8.06
C GLN A 29 -27.30 5.00 -6.60
N ARG A 30 -28.41 5.20 -5.88
CA ARG A 30 -28.59 4.70 -4.52
C ARG A 30 -28.94 3.23 -4.58
N LEU A 31 -28.19 2.43 -3.83
CA LEU A 31 -28.47 1.02 -3.65
C LEU A 31 -29.62 0.84 -2.65
N GLY A 32 -30.40 -0.23 -2.82
CA GLY A 32 -31.42 -0.65 -1.88
C GLY A 32 -30.86 -1.57 -0.79
N ASN A 33 -31.67 -1.88 0.22
CA ASN A 33 -31.28 -2.78 1.30
C ASN A 33 -30.90 -4.18 0.80
N GLU A 34 -31.50 -4.65 -0.30
CA GLU A 34 -31.20 -5.95 -0.91
C GLU A 34 -29.79 -6.05 -1.50
N SER A 35 -29.20 -4.91 -1.87
CA SER A 35 -27.83 -4.85 -2.38
C SER A 35 -26.77 -4.77 -1.27
N MET A 36 -27.20 -4.70 -0.01
CA MET A 36 -26.32 -4.60 1.15
C MET A 36 -26.14 -5.95 1.83
N ARG A 37 -24.94 -6.21 2.34
CA ARG A 37 -24.69 -7.41 3.15
C ARG A 37 -25.51 -7.36 4.43
N ARG A 38 -26.06 -8.52 4.82
CA ARG A 38 -26.73 -8.68 6.11
C ARG A 38 -25.74 -8.57 7.28
N PHE A 39 -26.20 -8.12 8.44
CA PHE A 39 -25.39 -7.95 9.64
C PHE A 39 -24.80 -9.28 10.15
N ASP A 40 -25.48 -10.40 9.89
CA ASP A 40 -25.10 -11.76 10.25
C ASP A 40 -24.37 -12.50 9.12
N ALA A 41 -24.05 -11.83 8.01
CA ALA A 41 -23.37 -12.44 6.86
C ALA A 41 -21.85 -12.23 6.90
N CYS A 42 -21.14 -13.26 6.45
CA CYS A 42 -19.69 -13.27 6.30
C CYS A 42 -19.25 -12.30 5.19
N ALA A 43 -18.25 -11.46 5.45
CA ALA A 43 -17.73 -10.52 4.46
C ALA A 43 -16.96 -11.18 3.30
N LEU A 44 -16.62 -12.47 3.40
CA LEU A 44 -15.93 -13.22 2.33
C LEU A 44 -16.88 -14.02 1.45
N CYS A 45 -17.85 -14.73 2.04
CA CYS A 45 -18.76 -15.61 1.28
C CYS A 45 -20.19 -15.07 1.16
N LEU A 46 -20.51 -13.94 1.80
CA LEU A 46 -21.81 -13.25 1.79
C LEU A 46 -23.01 -14.05 2.30
N ASN A 47 -22.82 -15.31 2.67
CA ASN A 47 -23.79 -16.14 3.35
C ASN A 47 -23.80 -15.85 4.85
N ARG A 48 -24.88 -16.27 5.53
CA ARG A 48 -24.96 -16.26 7.00
C ARG A 48 -23.75 -16.95 7.61
N ALA A 49 -23.09 -16.28 8.55
CA ALA A 49 -21.80 -16.69 9.06
C ALA A 49 -21.92 -17.97 9.92
N ARG A 50 -21.13 -18.99 9.56
CA ARG A 50 -20.99 -20.24 10.33
C ARG A 50 -19.81 -20.11 11.29
N GLU A 51 -20.00 -20.43 12.56
CA GLU A 51 -19.03 -20.16 13.63
C GLU A 51 -18.43 -18.75 13.51
N PRO A 52 -19.26 -17.71 13.69
CA PRO A 52 -18.88 -16.37 13.31
C PRO A 52 -17.68 -15.86 14.12
N LEU A 53 -16.70 -15.32 13.41
CA LEU A 53 -15.53 -14.63 13.96
C LEU A 53 -15.55 -13.16 13.53
N ALA A 54 -15.16 -12.27 14.42
CA ALA A 54 -15.02 -10.85 14.14
C ALA A 54 -13.56 -10.40 14.23
N CYS A 55 -13.19 -9.43 13.38
CA CYS A 55 -11.95 -8.68 13.54
C CYS A 55 -12.10 -7.57 14.61
N VAL A 56 -10.97 -6.98 15.03
CA VAL A 56 -10.88 -5.80 15.91
C VAL A 56 -11.68 -4.61 15.39
N GLU A 57 -11.76 -4.44 14.07
CA GLU A 57 -12.57 -3.39 13.43
C GLU A 57 -14.05 -3.75 13.28
N GLY A 58 -14.46 -4.97 13.65
CA GLY A 58 -15.87 -5.39 13.65
C GLY A 58 -16.38 -6.08 12.38
N HIS A 59 -15.52 -6.40 11.41
CA HIS A 59 -15.92 -7.19 10.23
C HIS A 59 -16.19 -8.65 10.62
N LEU A 60 -17.31 -9.20 10.16
CA LEU A 60 -17.79 -10.55 10.49
C LEU A 60 -17.41 -11.57 9.40
N PHE A 61 -17.05 -12.78 9.82
CA PHE A 61 -16.65 -13.83 8.91
C PHE A 61 -17.00 -15.24 9.41
N CYS A 62 -17.07 -16.20 8.49
CA CYS A 62 -17.01 -17.62 8.86
C CYS A 62 -15.59 -18.00 9.27
N LYS A 63 -15.43 -18.85 10.28
CA LYS A 63 -14.13 -19.37 10.72
C LYS A 63 -13.30 -19.98 9.58
N GLU A 64 -13.91 -20.83 8.77
CA GLU A 64 -13.26 -21.47 7.62
C GLU A 64 -12.82 -20.46 6.57
N CYS A 65 -13.69 -19.51 6.22
CA CYS A 65 -13.38 -18.48 5.21
C CYS A 65 -12.21 -17.59 5.63
N VAL A 66 -12.14 -17.14 6.89
CA VAL A 66 -11.00 -16.31 7.33
C VAL A 66 -9.72 -17.10 7.36
N TYR A 67 -9.77 -18.33 7.87
CA TYR A 67 -8.55 -19.12 8.01
C TYR A 67 -7.98 -19.48 6.65
N THR A 68 -8.83 -19.88 5.70
CA THR A 68 -8.40 -20.13 4.31
C THR A 68 -7.84 -18.87 3.66
N ASP A 69 -8.49 -17.72 3.81
CA ASP A 69 -8.00 -16.45 3.26
C ASP A 69 -6.65 -16.03 3.87
N LEU A 70 -6.50 -16.11 5.19
CA LEU A 70 -5.24 -15.80 5.88
C LEU A 70 -4.11 -16.77 5.47
N LEU A 71 -4.41 -18.05 5.24
CA LEU A 71 -3.43 -19.02 4.75
C LEU A 71 -3.04 -18.76 3.30
N ILE A 72 -3.97 -18.33 2.45
CA ILE A 72 -3.69 -17.90 1.07
C ILE A 72 -2.76 -16.67 1.11
N GLN A 73 -3.14 -15.64 1.87
CA GLN A 73 -2.33 -14.43 2.01
C GLN A 73 -0.92 -14.72 2.52
N LYS A 74 -0.75 -15.62 3.50
CA LYS A 74 0.58 -16.03 3.98
C LYS A 74 1.41 -16.71 2.90
N ARG A 75 0.80 -17.56 2.06
CA ARG A 75 1.49 -18.21 0.94
C ARG A 75 1.89 -17.20 -0.13
N ASP A 76 1.02 -16.23 -0.42
CA ASP A 76 1.31 -15.17 -1.39
C ASP A 76 2.42 -14.25 -0.89
N ILE A 77 2.39 -13.87 0.39
CA ILE A 77 3.46 -13.09 1.03
C ILE A 77 4.78 -13.85 0.98
N LYS A 78 4.78 -15.16 1.24
CA LYS A 78 5.99 -15.98 1.13
C LYS A 78 6.51 -15.96 -0.31
N ARG A 79 5.66 -16.23 -1.31
CA ARG A 79 6.04 -16.20 -2.73
C ARG A 79 6.59 -14.84 -3.16
N GLN A 80 6.00 -13.75 -2.68
CA GLN A 80 6.46 -12.39 -2.96
C GLN A 80 7.83 -12.13 -2.31
N LYS A 81 8.04 -12.59 -1.08
CA LYS A 81 9.35 -12.51 -0.41
C LYS A 81 10.43 -13.31 -1.14
N ASP A 82 10.14 -14.55 -1.48
CA ASP A 82 11.07 -15.42 -2.22
C ASP A 82 11.47 -14.78 -3.58
N ARG A 83 10.50 -14.18 -4.28
CA ARG A 83 10.74 -13.43 -5.54
C ARG A 83 11.54 -12.15 -5.31
N LEU A 84 11.28 -11.41 -4.24
CA LEU A 84 12.06 -10.22 -3.91
C LEU A 84 13.50 -10.61 -3.55
N GLU A 85 13.69 -11.67 -2.77
CA GLU A 85 15.02 -12.20 -2.42
C GLU A 85 15.81 -12.68 -3.65
N SER A 86 15.15 -13.35 -4.61
CA SER A 86 15.83 -13.75 -5.85
C SER A 86 16.27 -12.55 -6.68
N MET A 87 15.39 -11.55 -6.84
CA MET A 87 15.71 -10.30 -7.56
C MET A 87 16.83 -9.52 -6.86
N LYS A 88 16.89 -9.53 -5.53
CA LYS A 88 17.99 -8.91 -4.77
C LYS A 88 19.31 -9.61 -5.03
N LYS A 89 19.32 -10.95 -4.98
CA LYS A 89 20.53 -11.73 -5.22
C LYS A 89 21.09 -11.47 -6.62
N GLU A 90 20.22 -11.46 -7.63
CA GLU A 90 20.60 -11.12 -9.01
C GLU A 90 21.17 -9.68 -9.10
N ALA A 91 20.53 -8.71 -8.44
CA ALA A 91 21.00 -7.34 -8.41
C ALA A 91 22.35 -7.17 -7.68
N GLU A 92 22.60 -7.92 -6.60
CA GLU A 92 23.88 -7.94 -5.88
C GLU A 92 25.00 -8.55 -6.73
N GLU A 93 24.75 -9.70 -7.38
CA GLU A 93 25.69 -10.33 -8.30
C GLU A 93 26.02 -9.42 -9.49
N GLU A 94 25.03 -8.71 -10.05
CA GLU A 94 25.26 -7.72 -11.10
C GLU A 94 26.12 -6.54 -10.61
N ARG A 95 25.90 -6.06 -9.38
CA ARG A 95 26.73 -5.00 -8.78
C ARG A 95 28.16 -5.46 -8.55
N GLU A 96 28.39 -6.68 -8.11
CA GLU A 96 29.74 -7.25 -7.94
C GLU A 96 30.45 -7.41 -9.30
N LYS A 97 29.74 -7.90 -10.32
CA LYS A 97 30.24 -7.96 -11.70
C LYS A 97 30.59 -6.57 -12.23
N ALA A 98 29.76 -5.56 -11.97
CA ALA A 98 30.05 -4.18 -12.35
C ALA A 98 31.29 -3.63 -11.63
N LYS A 99 31.42 -3.84 -10.32
CA LYS A 99 32.61 -3.43 -9.53
C LYS A 99 33.89 -4.09 -10.03
N THR A 100 33.86 -5.39 -10.29
CA THR A 100 35.03 -6.12 -10.81
C THR A 100 35.39 -5.69 -12.23
N ALA A 101 34.40 -5.40 -13.09
CA ALA A 101 34.63 -4.84 -14.42
C ALA A 101 35.25 -3.43 -14.37
N ALA A 102 34.78 -2.57 -13.46
CA ALA A 102 35.34 -1.25 -13.24
C ALA A 102 36.80 -1.31 -12.75
N ARG A 103 37.08 -2.15 -11.74
CA ARG A 103 38.45 -2.43 -11.27
C ARG A 103 39.36 -2.89 -12.39
N ARG A 104 38.89 -3.82 -13.23
CA ARG A 104 39.64 -4.31 -14.38
C ARG A 104 39.93 -3.19 -15.39
N ARG A 105 38.97 -2.29 -15.63
CA ARG A 105 39.16 -1.13 -16.52
C ARG A 105 40.23 -0.18 -16.00
N VAL A 106 40.18 0.14 -14.70
CA VAL A 106 41.19 0.98 -14.03
C VAL A 106 42.59 0.35 -14.09
N LEU A 107 42.71 -0.95 -13.79
CA LEU A 107 43.99 -1.66 -13.88
C LEU A 107 44.54 -1.68 -15.31
N ASN A 108 43.70 -1.97 -16.31
CA ASN A 108 44.12 -1.95 -17.71
C ASN A 108 44.56 -0.56 -18.17
N GLU A 109 43.89 0.51 -17.72
CA GLU A 109 44.28 1.90 -17.98
C GLU A 109 45.64 2.22 -17.35
N PHE A 110 45.85 1.78 -16.11
CA PHE A 110 47.10 1.94 -15.38
C PHE A 110 48.26 1.18 -16.06
N GLU A 111 48.06 -0.09 -16.43
CA GLU A 111 49.05 -0.90 -17.14
C GLU A 111 49.43 -0.27 -18.49
N LYS A 112 48.46 0.23 -19.27
CA LYS A 112 48.71 0.97 -20.51
C LYS A 112 49.52 2.25 -20.26
N GLY A 113 49.18 3.00 -19.20
CA GLY A 113 49.92 4.18 -18.79
C GLY A 113 51.37 3.87 -18.40
N GLN A 114 51.60 2.77 -17.69
CA GLN A 114 52.93 2.35 -17.24
C GLN A 114 53.79 1.74 -18.36
N LEU A 115 53.18 1.03 -19.32
CA LEU A 115 53.85 0.60 -20.55
C LEU A 115 54.15 1.78 -21.50
N GLY A 116 53.39 2.88 -21.39
CA GLY A 116 53.67 4.15 -22.08
C GLY A 116 54.82 4.97 -21.47
N LEU A 117 55.25 4.66 -20.24
CA LEU A 117 56.38 5.30 -19.55
C LEU A 117 57.77 4.88 -20.10
N GLY A 118 57.83 4.20 -21.24
CA GLY A 118 59.06 4.04 -22.05
C GLY A 118 59.28 5.16 -23.09
N THR A 119 58.32 6.06 -23.27
CA THR A 119 58.42 7.19 -24.20
C THR A 119 58.07 8.48 -23.48
N HIS A 120 59.10 9.20 -23.03
CA HIS A 120 58.97 10.58 -22.59
C HIS A 120 58.40 11.45 -23.72
N LYS A 121 57.09 11.70 -23.73
CA LYS A 121 56.53 12.95 -24.27
C LYS A 121 55.14 13.24 -23.72
N ALA A 122 55.09 14.34 -22.97
CA ALA A 122 53.98 15.26 -22.77
C ALA A 122 52.55 14.73 -23.01
N SER A 123 51.80 14.57 -21.92
CA SER A 123 50.36 14.78 -21.89
C SER A 123 49.95 15.15 -20.47
N ILE A 124 50.27 16.40 -20.12
CA ILE A 124 49.56 17.12 -19.06
C ILE A 124 48.36 17.77 -19.76
N GLY A 125 47.15 17.36 -19.38
CA GLY A 125 45.97 18.21 -19.42
C GLY A 125 44.87 17.84 -20.42
N SER A 126 43.77 17.28 -19.89
CA SER A 126 42.39 17.74 -20.14
C SER A 126 41.47 16.99 -19.16
N GLY A 127 40.66 17.62 -18.30
CA GLY A 127 40.41 19.05 -18.14
C GLY A 127 39.60 19.35 -16.87
N ALA A 128 39.67 20.60 -16.46
CA ALA A 128 38.66 21.28 -15.67
C ALA A 128 38.77 22.77 -16.02
N GLN A 129 37.99 23.20 -17.01
CA GLN A 129 37.70 24.61 -17.24
C GLN A 129 36.46 24.96 -16.42
N THR A 130 36.61 25.83 -15.41
CA THR A 130 35.56 26.76 -14.98
C THR A 130 36.20 28.09 -14.60
N SER A 131 36.02 29.07 -15.51
CA SER A 131 35.78 30.50 -15.27
C SER A 131 36.64 31.28 -14.26
N SER A 132 37.48 32.19 -14.76
CA SER A 132 37.45 33.64 -14.46
C SER A 132 38.69 34.34 -15.03
N GLU A 133 38.51 35.23 -15.99
CA GLU A 133 39.53 36.18 -16.42
C GLU A 133 39.39 37.53 -15.69
N LYS A 134 40.53 38.23 -15.66
CA LYS A 134 40.84 39.62 -15.26
C LYS A 134 41.28 39.73 -13.79
N ASP A 135 42.50 40.17 -13.46
CA ASP A 135 43.33 41.22 -14.04
C ASP A 135 44.83 41.00 -13.74
N ALA A 136 45.65 41.77 -14.44
CA ALA A 136 47.11 41.82 -14.36
C ALA A 136 47.64 42.32 -13.01
N ASP A 137 48.77 41.77 -12.54
CA ASP A 137 49.91 42.61 -12.17
C ASP A 137 51.22 41.82 -12.00
N GLU A 138 52.31 42.54 -12.21
CA GLU A 138 53.70 42.13 -12.35
C GLU A 138 54.37 41.45 -11.14
N ALA A 139 55.54 40.86 -11.44
CA ALA A 139 56.75 40.76 -10.62
C ALA A 139 56.99 39.46 -9.80
N ASN A 140 57.86 38.64 -10.41
CA ASN A 140 59.17 38.19 -9.93
C ASN A 140 59.37 36.67 -9.87
N PRO A 141 60.54 36.16 -10.36
CA PRO A 141 60.81 34.75 -10.56
C PRO A 141 61.42 34.12 -9.31
N SER A 142 61.58 32.80 -9.34
CA SER A 142 62.22 31.95 -8.33
C SER A 142 61.32 31.46 -7.19
N ASN A 143 60.75 30.26 -7.35
CA ASN A 143 61.34 29.08 -6.72
C ASN A 143 60.58 27.84 -7.21
N SER A 144 61.27 26.95 -7.92
CA SER A 144 60.82 25.61 -8.24
C SER A 144 60.84 24.74 -6.98
N LEU A 145 59.96 25.02 -6.03
CA LEU A 145 59.66 24.10 -4.96
C LEU A 145 58.88 22.95 -5.57
N LYS A 146 59.63 21.92 -5.99
CA LYS A 146 59.18 20.54 -6.13
C LYS A 146 58.24 20.26 -4.97
N ARG A 147 56.93 20.27 -5.22
CA ARG A 147 55.94 19.76 -4.26
C ARG A 147 56.40 18.36 -3.92
N LYS A 148 56.96 18.20 -2.72
CA LYS A 148 57.49 16.94 -2.22
C LYS A 148 56.28 16.01 -2.21
N PHE A 149 56.23 15.11 -3.18
CA PHE A 149 55.15 14.13 -3.29
C PHE A 149 55.26 13.24 -2.05
N SER A 150 54.48 13.54 -1.02
CA SER A 150 54.39 12.72 0.16
C SER A 150 53.48 11.55 -0.19
N PHE A 151 54.09 10.39 -0.46
CA PHE A 151 53.37 9.16 -0.68
C PHE A 151 52.78 8.68 0.64
N SER A 152 51.49 8.92 0.84
CA SER A 152 50.71 8.38 1.96
C SER A 152 49.80 7.27 1.44
N SER A 153 49.85 6.09 2.08
CA SER A 153 49.03 4.91 1.72
C SER A 153 47.55 5.26 1.62
N SER A 154 47.03 6.03 2.57
CA SER A 154 45.63 6.46 2.62
C SER A 154 45.21 7.29 1.41
N THR A 155 46.12 8.06 0.83
CA THR A 155 45.83 8.93 -0.34
C THR A 155 45.84 8.13 -1.63
N VAL A 156 46.66 7.08 -1.71
CA VAL A 156 46.65 6.12 -2.82
C VAL A 156 45.35 5.32 -2.80
N GLU A 157 44.92 4.88 -1.61
CA GLU A 157 43.64 4.17 -1.41
C GLU A 157 42.44 5.05 -1.81
N SER A 158 42.41 6.33 -1.42
CA SER A 158 41.33 7.25 -1.81
C SER A 158 41.29 7.49 -3.32
N LEU A 159 42.44 7.67 -3.96
CA LEU A 159 42.54 7.86 -5.41
C LEU A 159 42.12 6.60 -6.18
N ALA A 160 42.43 5.41 -5.66
CA ALA A 160 41.99 4.15 -6.24
C ALA A 160 40.47 3.98 -6.17
N LEU A 161 39.85 4.31 -5.03
CA LEU A 161 38.39 4.29 -4.89
C LEU A 161 37.69 5.29 -5.82
N GLU A 162 38.22 6.51 -5.93
CA GLU A 162 37.68 7.54 -6.83
C GLU A 162 37.78 7.09 -8.31
N ALA A 163 38.89 6.47 -8.70
CA ALA A 163 39.06 5.90 -10.04
C ALA A 163 38.10 4.72 -10.32
N GLU A 164 37.88 3.84 -9.34
CA GLU A 164 36.88 2.77 -9.42
C GLU A 164 35.46 3.33 -9.60
N GLU A 165 35.09 4.35 -8.84
CA GLU A 165 33.78 5.01 -8.94
C GLU A 165 33.59 5.75 -10.28
N ALA A 166 34.62 6.43 -10.77
CA ALA A 166 34.59 7.09 -12.07
C ALA A 166 34.43 6.07 -13.22
N ALA A 167 35.15 4.94 -13.17
CA ALA A 167 35.03 3.87 -14.14
C ALA A 167 33.64 3.22 -14.12
N LEU A 168 33.04 3.04 -12.93
CA LEU A 168 31.65 2.58 -12.79
C LEU A 168 30.66 3.53 -13.49
N ARG A 169 30.77 4.84 -13.26
CA ARG A 169 29.90 5.84 -13.90
C ARG A 169 30.03 5.84 -15.42
N GLN A 170 31.26 5.70 -15.94
CA GLN A 170 31.49 5.63 -17.39
C GLN A 170 30.86 4.37 -18.01
N ILE A 171 31.04 3.21 -17.37
CA ILE A 171 30.43 1.95 -17.82
C ILE A 171 28.90 2.07 -17.83
N GLU A 172 28.32 2.72 -16.82
CA GLU A 172 26.87 2.91 -16.74
C GLU A 172 26.33 3.80 -17.87
N VAL A 173 27.00 4.91 -18.20
CA VAL A 173 26.64 5.78 -19.32
C VAL A 173 26.73 5.02 -20.65
N GLU A 174 27.83 4.30 -20.87
CA GLU A 174 28.06 3.48 -22.08
C GLU A 174 26.97 2.40 -22.23
N GLN A 175 26.59 1.74 -21.15
CA GLN A 175 25.49 0.76 -21.15
C GLN A 175 24.13 1.41 -21.46
N ARG A 176 23.82 2.58 -20.89
CA ARG A 176 22.57 3.30 -21.18
C ARG A 176 22.51 3.75 -22.65
N GLU A 177 23.60 4.25 -23.20
CA GLU A 177 23.69 4.65 -24.61
C GLU A 177 23.58 3.45 -25.56
N ALA A 178 24.25 2.34 -25.23
CA ALA A 178 24.14 1.09 -25.99
C ALA A 178 22.73 0.50 -25.98
N LEU A 179 21.96 0.68 -24.90
CA LEU A 179 20.55 0.28 -24.83
C LEU A 179 19.65 1.20 -25.67
N LYS A 180 19.91 2.52 -25.66
CA LYS A 180 19.19 3.48 -26.52
C LYS A 180 19.45 3.26 -28.01
N ALA A 181 20.68 2.86 -28.37
CA ALA A 181 21.07 2.64 -29.76
C ALA A 181 20.48 1.36 -30.38
N LYS A 182 20.04 0.38 -29.57
CA LYS A 182 19.65 -0.95 -30.03
C LYS A 182 18.17 -1.11 -30.42
N LEU A 183 17.26 -0.24 -29.96
CA LEU A 183 15.81 -0.45 -30.18
C LEU A 183 15.06 0.87 -30.43
N PRO A 184 14.45 1.05 -31.62
CA PRO A 184 13.65 2.23 -31.94
C PRO A 184 12.19 2.05 -31.48
N ASP A 185 11.92 1.80 -30.18
CA ASP A 185 10.55 1.64 -29.69
C ASP A 185 10.30 2.36 -28.35
N PHE A 186 9.47 3.39 -28.41
CA PHE A 186 9.04 4.25 -27.30
C PHE A 186 8.15 3.54 -26.27
N TRP A 187 7.57 2.38 -26.61
CA TRP A 187 6.58 1.68 -25.79
C TRP A 187 7.17 0.69 -24.78
N LEU A 188 8.48 0.46 -24.82
CA LEU A 188 9.16 -0.39 -23.84
C LEU A 188 9.40 0.43 -22.56
N PRO A 189 8.88 0.01 -21.38
CA PRO A 189 9.11 0.72 -20.12
C PRO A 189 10.60 0.97 -19.84
N SER A 190 11.46 0.07 -20.30
CA SER A 190 12.93 0.15 -20.19
C SER A 190 13.61 1.24 -21.02
N LEU A 191 12.87 1.93 -21.88
CA LEU A 191 13.38 2.99 -22.76
C LEU A 191 12.69 4.34 -22.50
N THR A 192 11.81 4.41 -21.50
CA THR A 192 11.17 5.67 -21.12
C THR A 192 12.19 6.63 -20.45
N PRO A 193 12.08 7.96 -20.62
CA PRO A 193 13.03 8.91 -19.99
C PRO A 193 13.03 8.86 -18.46
N THR A 194 11.92 8.41 -17.87
CA THR A 194 11.72 8.15 -16.45
C THR A 194 12.26 6.79 -15.99
N TYR A 195 12.72 5.94 -16.92
CA TYR A 195 13.30 4.65 -16.61
C TYR A 195 14.76 4.83 -16.21
N THR A 196 14.97 4.76 -14.92
CA THR A 196 16.24 4.42 -14.32
C THR A 196 16.45 2.91 -14.49
N GLY A 197 17.55 2.53 -15.14
CA GLY A 197 17.84 1.15 -15.54
C GLY A 197 17.61 0.12 -14.42
N LYS A 198 17.00 -1.02 -14.77
CA LYS A 198 16.84 -2.22 -13.92
C LYS A 198 16.54 -1.91 -12.46
N GLY A 199 15.40 -1.25 -12.20
CA GLY A 199 14.86 -1.03 -10.86
C GLY A 199 15.86 -0.31 -9.96
N ASP A 200 15.72 1.01 -9.83
CA ASP A 200 16.55 1.80 -8.92
C ASP A 200 16.86 1.02 -7.64
N PRO A 201 18.11 0.98 -7.18
CA PRO A 201 18.46 0.46 -5.86
C PRO A 201 17.50 0.97 -4.78
N GLU A 202 17.01 2.21 -4.93
CA GLU A 202 16.02 2.85 -4.07
C GLU A 202 14.59 2.33 -4.28
N SER A 203 14.18 1.98 -5.50
CA SER A 203 12.88 1.35 -5.77
C SER A 203 12.81 -0.08 -5.22
N VAL A 204 13.91 -0.85 -5.30
CA VAL A 204 13.99 -2.18 -4.70
C VAL A 204 14.05 -2.03 -3.18
N LYS A 205 14.89 -1.15 -2.62
CA LYS A 205 14.92 -0.85 -1.18
C LYS A 205 13.58 -0.35 -0.62
N SER A 206 12.86 0.52 -1.34
CA SER A 206 11.55 0.99 -0.89
C SER A 206 10.47 -0.10 -0.92
N LEU A 207 10.59 -1.10 -1.78
CA LEU A 207 9.75 -2.31 -1.76
C LEU A 207 10.12 -3.26 -0.61
N GLU A 208 11.35 -3.19 -0.09
CA GLU A 208 11.82 -4.00 1.05
C GLU A 208 11.29 -3.50 2.39
N ASP A 209 11.09 -2.19 2.52
CA ASP A 209 10.56 -1.56 3.72
C ASP A 209 9.04 -1.77 3.87
N VAL A 210 8.36 -2.29 2.84
CA VAL A 210 6.94 -2.64 2.92
C VAL A 210 6.77 -3.90 3.74
N LYS A 211 6.43 -3.73 5.02
CA LYS A 211 6.09 -4.84 5.93
C LYS A 211 4.82 -5.56 5.47
N LEU A 212 5.02 -6.58 4.63
CA LEU A 212 3.97 -7.46 4.15
C LEU A 212 3.34 -8.21 5.33
N HIS A 213 2.10 -7.85 5.63
CA HIS A 213 1.31 -8.46 6.69
C HIS A 213 -0.03 -8.92 6.10
N THR A 214 -0.65 -9.90 6.74
CA THR A 214 -1.99 -10.35 6.34
C THR A 214 -3.01 -9.24 6.63
N THR A 215 -3.88 -8.97 5.67
CA THR A 215 -4.85 -7.88 5.70
C THR A 215 -6.28 -8.40 5.72
N CYS A 216 -7.17 -7.72 6.42
CA CYS A 216 -8.60 -7.97 6.31
C CYS A 216 -9.12 -7.52 4.93
N ARG A 217 -9.78 -8.41 4.20
CA ARG A 217 -10.43 -8.11 2.90
C ARG A 217 -11.87 -7.63 3.02
N GLY A 218 -12.46 -7.69 4.22
CA GLY A 218 -13.85 -7.31 4.46
C GLY A 218 -14.06 -5.82 4.76
N GLY A 219 -13.00 -5.01 4.80
CA GLY A 219 -13.08 -3.59 5.15
C GLY A 219 -12.23 -2.72 4.25
N ASP A 220 -12.74 -1.52 3.98
CA ASP A 220 -12.04 -0.44 3.29
C ASP A 220 -11.94 0.75 4.25
N PRO A 221 -10.73 1.19 4.67
CA PRO A 221 -9.41 0.71 4.25
C PRO A 221 -9.04 -0.67 4.81
N LYS A 222 -8.16 -1.37 4.07
CA LYS A 222 -7.58 -2.65 4.51
C LYS A 222 -6.71 -2.43 5.75
N HIS A 223 -6.94 -3.21 6.80
CA HIS A 223 -6.15 -3.20 8.03
C HIS A 223 -5.46 -4.53 8.29
N ALA A 224 -4.47 -4.51 9.18
CA ALA A 224 -3.75 -5.70 9.57
C ALA A 224 -4.64 -6.68 10.35
N LEU A 225 -4.66 -7.94 9.91
CA LEU A 225 -5.43 -9.00 10.55
C LEU A 225 -4.53 -10.20 10.82
N THR A 226 -4.55 -10.71 12.05
CA THR A 226 -3.84 -11.94 12.43
C THR A 226 -4.82 -12.99 12.96
N MET A 227 -4.43 -14.27 12.97
CA MET A 227 -5.32 -15.33 13.49
C MET A 227 -5.66 -15.12 14.98
N LYS A 228 -4.73 -14.55 15.77
CA LYS A 228 -4.93 -14.29 17.21
C LYS A 228 -5.82 -13.08 17.50
N SER A 229 -5.97 -12.17 16.53
CA SER A 229 -6.82 -10.99 16.68
C SER A 229 -8.29 -11.25 16.36
N LEU A 230 -8.64 -12.48 15.95
CA LEU A 230 -10.01 -12.89 15.68
C LEU A 230 -10.71 -13.25 16.98
N ILE A 231 -11.93 -12.75 17.14
CA ILE A 231 -12.74 -12.92 18.34
C ILE A 231 -14.00 -13.68 17.95
N PRO A 232 -14.37 -14.77 18.66
CA PRO A 232 -15.61 -15.47 18.38
C PRO A 232 -16.81 -14.57 18.67
N VAL A 233 -17.90 -14.79 17.95
CA VAL A 233 -19.16 -14.06 18.10
C VAL A 233 -20.26 -15.06 18.45
N LYS A 234 -21.01 -14.78 19.51
CA LYS A 234 -22.17 -15.59 19.92
C LYS A 234 -23.43 -14.75 19.81
N PHE A 235 -24.20 -15.01 18.77
CA PHE A 235 -25.54 -14.47 18.63
C PHE A 235 -26.51 -15.25 19.51
N THR A 236 -27.43 -14.53 20.16
CA THR A 236 -28.59 -15.15 20.82
C THR A 236 -29.72 -15.19 19.81
N PHE A 237 -30.36 -16.34 19.64
CA PHE A 237 -31.47 -16.53 18.71
C PHE A 237 -32.75 -16.79 19.49
N GLU A 238 -33.87 -16.28 18.98
CA GLU A 238 -35.19 -16.58 19.55
C GLU A 238 -35.65 -17.96 19.08
N ALA A 239 -35.89 -18.87 20.02
CA ALA A 239 -36.45 -20.18 19.72
C ALA A 239 -37.98 -20.08 19.66
N PHE A 240 -38.53 -19.74 18.49
CA PHE A 240 -39.95 -19.99 18.25
C PHE A 240 -40.16 -21.48 18.01
N ASN A 241 -41.14 -22.05 18.71
CA ASN A 241 -41.52 -23.45 18.61
C ASN A 241 -41.74 -23.88 17.14
N ASN A 242 -41.09 -24.97 16.74
CA ASN A 242 -41.37 -25.80 15.55
C ASN A 242 -40.93 -25.31 14.16
N SER A 243 -39.76 -24.69 13.99
CA SER A 243 -39.12 -24.59 12.66
C SER A 243 -37.77 -25.33 12.63
N THR A 244 -37.72 -26.40 11.82
CA THR A 244 -36.61 -27.35 11.68
C THR A 244 -35.42 -26.84 10.86
N LYS A 245 -35.40 -25.55 10.47
CA LYS A 245 -34.34 -24.96 9.64
C LYS A 245 -33.64 -23.82 10.36
N GLU A 246 -32.34 -23.96 10.60
CA GLU A 246 -31.49 -22.94 11.23
C GLU A 246 -31.50 -21.60 10.47
N SER A 247 -31.84 -21.58 9.18
CA SER A 247 -31.81 -20.40 8.31
C SER A 247 -32.74 -19.26 8.73
N ASP A 248 -33.83 -19.57 9.45
CA ASP A 248 -34.92 -18.63 9.68
C ASP A 248 -34.90 -18.04 11.11
N GLN A 249 -33.96 -18.50 11.94
CA GLN A 249 -33.80 -17.99 13.30
C GLN A 249 -33.26 -16.56 13.30
N GLN A 250 -34.06 -15.64 13.82
CA GLN A 250 -33.69 -14.23 13.94
C GLN A 250 -32.83 -14.01 15.19
N ALA A 251 -31.71 -13.30 15.03
CA ALA A 251 -30.85 -12.94 16.15
C ALA A 251 -31.52 -11.82 16.97
N ILE A 252 -31.52 -11.97 18.29
CA ILE A 252 -32.10 -11.02 19.25
C ILE A 252 -31.03 -10.51 20.21
N CYS A 253 -31.23 -9.29 20.71
CA CYS A 253 -30.45 -8.76 21.82
C CYS A 253 -30.86 -9.47 23.13
N PRO A 254 -29.91 -10.03 23.91
CA PRO A 254 -30.25 -10.77 25.13
C PRO A 254 -30.87 -9.90 26.23
N SER A 255 -30.58 -8.58 26.25
CA SER A 255 -31.06 -7.68 27.30
C SER A 255 -32.47 -7.13 27.02
N CYS A 256 -32.74 -6.67 25.80
CA CYS A 256 -34.01 -6.04 25.44
C CYS A 256 -34.91 -6.89 24.55
N LYS A 257 -34.46 -8.10 24.17
CA LYS A 257 -35.15 -9.02 23.25
C LYS A 257 -35.52 -8.41 21.88
N LYS A 258 -34.93 -7.26 21.54
CA LYS A 258 -35.12 -6.62 20.23
C LYS A 258 -34.42 -7.45 19.15
N VAL A 259 -35.11 -7.69 18.05
CA VAL A 259 -34.54 -8.31 16.85
C VAL A 259 -33.42 -7.42 16.29
N LEU A 260 -32.24 -8.03 16.10
CA LEU A 260 -31.09 -7.38 15.49
C LEU A 260 -31.30 -7.27 13.98
N SER A 261 -30.97 -6.12 13.42
CA SER A 261 -31.11 -5.84 11.99
C SER A 261 -29.98 -4.94 11.49
N ASN A 262 -29.87 -4.77 10.17
CA ASN A 262 -28.91 -3.86 9.53
C ASN A 262 -29.08 -2.39 9.97
N ASN A 263 -30.22 -2.02 10.57
CA ASN A 263 -30.48 -0.65 11.03
C ASN A 263 -30.00 -0.39 12.45
N THR A 264 -29.89 -1.44 13.27
CA THR A 264 -29.43 -1.33 14.65
C THR A 264 -27.91 -1.42 14.71
N LEU A 265 -27.26 -0.54 15.45
CA LEU A 265 -25.85 -0.68 15.79
C LEU A 265 -25.68 -1.82 16.81
N ILE A 266 -24.73 -2.70 16.54
CA ILE A 266 -24.51 -3.95 17.25
C ILE A 266 -23.09 -3.94 17.80
N TYR A 267 -22.94 -4.32 19.06
CA TYR A 267 -21.66 -4.34 19.76
C TYR A 267 -21.35 -5.75 20.28
N LEU A 268 -20.08 -6.12 20.16
CA LEU A 268 -19.49 -7.36 20.63
C LEU A 268 -18.61 -7.08 21.85
N SER A 269 -18.76 -7.92 22.87
CA SER A 269 -17.87 -7.95 24.04
C SER A 269 -16.72 -8.95 23.81
N LYS A 270 -15.47 -8.46 23.79
CA LYS A 270 -14.27 -9.26 23.48
C LYS A 270 -14.06 -10.49 24.38
N PRO A 271 -14.15 -10.39 25.72
CA PRO A 271 -13.77 -11.51 26.59
C PRO A 271 -14.80 -12.65 26.60
N CYS A 272 -16.08 -12.35 26.38
CA CYS A 272 -17.16 -13.33 26.50
C CYS A 272 -17.94 -13.59 25.20
N ALA A 273 -17.59 -12.90 24.11
CA ALA A 273 -18.17 -13.09 22.77
C ALA A 273 -19.67 -12.77 22.64
N HIS A 274 -20.31 -12.17 23.65
CA HIS A 274 -21.73 -11.84 23.59
C HIS A 274 -22.00 -10.56 22.80
N VAL A 275 -23.12 -10.59 22.07
CA VAL A 275 -23.57 -9.51 21.20
C VAL A 275 -24.77 -8.79 21.82
N THR A 276 -24.75 -7.45 21.79
CA THR A 276 -25.81 -6.60 22.33
C THR A 276 -26.09 -5.40 21.40
N CYS A 277 -27.29 -4.83 21.45
CA CYS A 277 -27.61 -3.64 20.67
C CYS A 277 -27.07 -2.37 21.33
N LYS A 278 -26.92 -1.29 20.54
CA LYS A 278 -26.41 0.02 20.99
C LYS A 278 -27.02 0.52 22.28
N THR A 279 -28.35 0.51 22.37
CA THR A 279 -29.08 1.01 23.53
C THR A 279 -28.66 0.27 24.80
N CYS A 280 -28.66 -1.06 24.78
CA CYS A 280 -28.24 -1.88 25.92
C CYS A 280 -26.76 -1.73 26.24
N THR A 281 -25.90 -1.54 25.23
CA THR A 281 -24.49 -1.27 25.52
C THR A 281 -24.26 0.05 26.22
N GLU A 282 -24.98 1.10 25.81
CA GLU A 282 -24.80 2.44 26.38
C GLU A 282 -25.46 2.57 27.75
N THR A 283 -26.59 1.92 27.98
CA THR A 283 -27.33 2.02 29.25
C THR A 283 -26.90 1.01 30.31
N LEU A 284 -26.50 -0.21 29.91
CA LEU A 284 -26.21 -1.30 30.85
C LEU A 284 -24.72 -1.67 30.87
N VAL A 285 -24.13 -1.93 29.71
CA VAL A 285 -22.76 -2.47 29.62
C VAL A 285 -21.68 -1.43 29.96
N LYS A 286 -21.74 -0.24 29.36
CA LYS A 286 -20.75 0.83 29.58
C LYS A 286 -20.76 1.34 31.02
N PRO A 287 -21.91 1.66 31.64
CA PRO A 287 -21.93 2.16 33.02
C PRO A 287 -21.50 1.10 34.04
N ALA A 288 -21.92 -0.16 33.84
CA ALA A 288 -21.59 -1.24 34.76
C ALA A 288 -20.21 -1.87 34.51
N LYS A 289 -19.54 -1.55 33.39
CA LYS A 289 -18.25 -2.12 32.96
C LYS A 289 -18.22 -3.66 33.00
N GLN A 290 -19.36 -4.30 32.76
CA GLN A 290 -19.53 -5.76 32.80
C GLN A 290 -20.52 -6.22 31.72
N CYS A 291 -20.38 -7.47 31.30
CA CYS A 291 -21.29 -8.07 30.33
C CYS A 291 -22.65 -8.41 30.96
N VAL A 292 -23.76 -8.01 30.33
CA VAL A 292 -25.13 -8.26 30.83
C VAL A 292 -25.54 -9.75 30.82
N VAL A 293 -24.81 -10.61 30.10
CA VAL A 293 -25.18 -12.03 29.95
C VAL A 293 -24.44 -12.94 30.93
N CYS A 294 -23.20 -12.58 31.30
CA CYS A 294 -22.29 -13.47 32.01
C CYS A 294 -21.44 -12.75 33.07
N ASP A 295 -21.75 -11.49 33.36
CA ASP A 295 -21.12 -10.63 34.36
C ASP A 295 -19.59 -10.53 34.27
N THR A 296 -19.02 -10.90 33.12
CA THR A 296 -17.58 -10.79 32.89
C THR A 296 -17.19 -9.32 32.84
N ALA A 297 -16.22 -8.94 33.66
CA ALA A 297 -15.69 -7.57 33.72
C ALA A 297 -15.05 -7.17 32.39
N LEU A 298 -15.42 -5.98 31.88
CA LEU A 298 -14.96 -5.42 30.63
C LEU A 298 -14.03 -4.23 30.89
N LYS A 299 -12.89 -4.19 30.20
CA LYS A 299 -12.00 -3.03 30.21
C LYS A 299 -12.53 -1.99 29.23
N ILE A 300 -13.15 -0.95 29.78
CA ILE A 300 -13.65 0.20 29.04
C ILE A 300 -12.89 1.43 29.55
N PRO A 301 -12.15 2.17 28.70
CA PRO A 301 -11.54 3.41 29.12
C PRO A 301 -12.62 4.45 29.39
N ASP A 302 -12.43 5.26 30.43
CA ASP A 302 -13.31 6.38 30.71
C ASP A 302 -13.14 7.46 29.64
N ASP A 303 -14.25 8.02 29.14
CA ASP A 303 -14.37 8.91 27.98
C ASP A 303 -13.58 10.25 28.09
N GLY A 304 -12.81 10.47 29.17
CA GLY A 304 -12.11 11.72 29.48
C GLY A 304 -10.57 11.69 29.45
N LYS A 305 -9.91 10.55 29.21
CA LYS A 305 -8.44 10.48 29.07
C LYS A 305 -8.04 9.81 27.76
N GLY A 306 -8.04 10.61 26.69
CA GLY A 306 -7.58 10.25 25.35
C GLY A 306 -6.11 9.88 25.31
N GLY A 307 -5.78 8.64 25.70
CA GLY A 307 -4.54 7.98 25.33
C GLY A 307 -4.84 6.99 24.20
N LYS A 308 -4.19 7.18 23.06
CA LYS A 308 -4.47 6.57 21.73
C LYS A 308 -4.34 5.03 21.65
N GLU A 309 -4.18 4.31 22.76
CA GLU A 309 -3.82 2.88 22.76
C GLU A 309 -4.39 2.06 23.94
N ARG A 310 -5.53 2.45 24.53
CA ARG A 310 -6.17 1.58 25.54
C ARG A 310 -7.04 0.51 24.86
N LYS A 311 -6.83 -0.75 25.23
CA LYS A 311 -7.57 -1.90 24.69
C LYS A 311 -9.04 -1.81 25.15
N ASN A 312 -9.92 -1.40 24.24
CA ASN A 312 -11.36 -1.42 24.47
C ASN A 312 -11.87 -2.85 24.31
N ASP A 313 -12.55 -3.38 25.32
CA ASP A 313 -13.16 -4.71 25.27
C ASP A 313 -14.52 -4.73 24.58
N ILE A 314 -14.96 -3.61 24.02
CA ILE A 314 -16.17 -3.48 23.22
C ILE A 314 -15.78 -3.17 21.77
N ILE A 315 -16.29 -3.95 20.82
CA ILE A 315 -16.13 -3.76 19.38
C ILE A 315 -17.50 -3.43 18.78
N GLU A 316 -17.58 -2.41 17.94
CA GLU A 316 -18.75 -2.19 17.09
C GLU A 316 -18.69 -3.11 15.87
N LEU A 317 -19.70 -3.94 15.65
CA LEU A 317 -19.76 -4.78 14.45
C LEU A 317 -20.10 -3.94 13.22
N ARG A 318 -19.31 -4.09 12.16
CA ARG A 318 -19.46 -3.34 10.91
C ARG A 318 -20.64 -3.87 10.12
N ARG A 319 -21.62 -3.00 9.94
CA ARG A 319 -22.82 -3.21 9.13
C ARG A 319 -22.72 -2.42 7.82
N GLU A 320 -23.35 -2.95 6.80
CA GLU A 320 -23.68 -2.24 5.58
C GLU A 320 -25.13 -1.78 5.67
N GLY A 321 -25.43 -0.62 5.10
CA GLY A 321 -26.74 0.01 5.28
C GLY A 321 -26.94 1.17 4.33
N THR A 322 -28.19 1.33 3.91
CA THR A 322 -28.67 2.41 3.05
C THR A 322 -29.41 3.42 3.91
N GLY A 323 -28.82 4.58 4.19
CA GLY A 323 -29.57 5.65 4.86
C GLY A 323 -28.78 6.91 5.18
N PHE A 324 -29.50 8.03 5.23
CA PHE A 324 -29.04 9.34 5.74
C PHE A 324 -28.51 9.26 7.18
N ALA A 325 -28.87 8.23 7.95
CA ALA A 325 -28.46 7.99 9.33
C ALA A 325 -27.26 7.01 9.46
N GLY A 326 -26.28 7.10 8.56
CA GLY A 326 -24.89 6.74 8.80
C GLY A 326 -24.60 5.26 9.09
N GLY A 327 -24.30 4.50 8.02
CA GLY A 327 -23.65 3.19 8.17
C GLY A 327 -23.53 2.45 6.86
N GLY A 328 -22.68 2.92 5.93
CA GLY A 328 -22.38 2.21 4.67
C GLY A 328 -22.31 3.11 3.44
N LEU A 329 -21.68 2.60 2.36
CA LEU A 329 -21.64 3.23 1.05
C LEU A 329 -23.00 3.02 0.34
N ALA A 330 -23.98 3.87 0.65
CA ALA A 330 -25.34 3.77 0.08
C ALA A 330 -25.43 4.22 -1.39
N GLU A 331 -24.37 4.80 -1.93
CA GLU A 331 -24.31 5.36 -3.28
C GLU A 331 -23.17 4.71 -4.07
N THR A 332 -23.49 4.15 -5.23
CA THR A 332 -22.50 3.67 -6.20
C THR A 332 -22.40 4.67 -7.35
N SER A 333 -21.18 5.00 -7.75
CA SER A 333 -20.91 5.82 -8.93
C SER A 333 -20.20 5.01 -10.01
N LYS A 334 -20.70 5.07 -11.24
CA LYS A 334 -20.01 4.57 -12.44
C LYS A 334 -19.51 5.76 -13.25
N ALA A 335 -18.20 5.88 -13.42
CA ALA A 335 -17.63 6.86 -14.34
C ALA A 335 -17.83 6.36 -15.78
N GLY A 336 -18.57 7.13 -16.59
CA GLY A 336 -18.74 6.91 -18.02
C GLY A 336 -17.86 7.84 -18.84
N VAL A 337 -17.90 7.67 -20.16
CA VAL A 337 -17.26 8.60 -21.11
C VAL A 337 -17.90 9.99 -20.93
N ALA A 338 -17.07 11.01 -20.78
CA ALA A 338 -17.54 12.39 -20.70
C ALA A 338 -18.30 12.74 -21.98
N PHE A 339 -19.40 13.49 -21.85
CA PHE A 339 -20.10 14.00 -23.02
C PHE A 339 -19.16 14.93 -23.78
N GLN A 340 -18.70 14.48 -24.95
CA GLN A 340 -18.06 15.34 -25.94
C GLN A 340 -19.20 15.88 -26.82
N GLY A 341 -19.73 17.03 -26.41
CA GLY A 341 -20.77 17.75 -27.15
C GLY A 341 -20.23 18.49 -28.36
#